data_AF-A0A349A760-F1
#
_entry.id   AF-A0A349A760-F1
#
_cell.length_a   1.000
_cell.length_b   1.000
_cell.length_c   1.000
_cell.angle_alpha   90.00
_cell.angle_beta   90.00
_cell.angle_gamma   90.00
#
_symmetry.space_group_name_H-M   'P 1'
#
loop_
_entity.id
_entity.type
_entity.pdbx_description
1 polymer ?
#
loop_
_entity_poly.entity_id
_entity_poly.type
_entity_poly.pdbx_seq_one_letter_code
_entity_poly.pdbx_strand_id
1 'polypeptide(L)' 'AKAEDFLRFRGSRIDCRLKEKVAGSRHLCGILRDCLLGEGPGIVVIEVDGERRSIPRDLILKAHLVYEEEP' A
#
# COMPACT_ATOMS: atom_id res chain seq x y z
N ALA A 1 -8.46 -9.09 -12.54
CA ALA A 1 -8.33 -9.66 -11.18
C ALA A 1 -8.03 -8.55 -10.17
N LYS A 2 -8.34 -8.69 -8.87
CA LYS A 2 -8.21 -7.63 -7.83
C LYS A 2 -6.78 -7.08 -7.59
N ALA A 3 -5.77 -7.64 -8.27
CA ALA A 3 -4.37 -7.27 -8.11
C ALA A 3 -3.91 -6.19 -9.14
N GLU A 4 -4.49 -6.17 -10.35
CA GLU A 4 -4.17 -5.17 -11.39
C GLU A 4 -4.52 -3.74 -10.98
N ASP A 5 -5.48 -3.60 -10.07
CA ASP A 5 -5.93 -2.33 -9.51
C ASP A 5 -4.77 -1.55 -8.86
N PHE A 6 -3.85 -2.25 -8.18
CA PHE A 6 -2.68 -1.63 -7.55
C PHE A 6 -1.67 -1.09 -8.56
N LEU A 7 -1.55 -1.75 -9.72
CA LEU A 7 -0.70 -1.25 -10.81
C LEU A 7 -1.31 0.02 -11.42
N ARG A 8 -2.64 0.09 -11.50
CA ARG A 8 -3.37 1.25 -12.01
C ARG A 8 -3.30 2.47 -11.09
N PHE A 9 -3.26 2.24 -9.77
CA PHE A 9 -3.21 3.29 -8.75
C PHE A 9 -1.81 3.66 -8.28
N ARG A 10 -0.78 3.28 -9.04
CA ARG A 10 0.60 3.67 -8.79
C ARG A 10 0.72 5.19 -8.87
N GLY A 11 1.20 5.81 -7.80
CA GLY A 11 1.32 7.25 -7.63
C GLY A 11 0.19 7.87 -6.79
N SER A 12 -0.87 7.12 -6.48
CA SER A 12 -1.97 7.59 -5.64
C SER A 12 -1.71 7.34 -4.16
N ARG A 13 -2.34 8.14 -3.31
CA ARG A 13 -2.32 7.95 -1.85
C ARG A 13 -3.21 6.76 -1.47
N ILE A 14 -2.68 5.85 -0.67
CA ILE A 14 -3.41 4.68 -0.17
C ILE A 14 -3.32 4.60 1.35
N ASP A 15 -4.41 4.15 1.94
CA ASP A 15 -4.57 3.84 3.35
C ASP A 15 -4.52 2.32 3.52
N CYS A 16 -3.49 1.82 4.20
CA CYS A 16 -3.28 0.39 4.42
C CYS A 16 -3.42 0.06 5.90
N ARG A 17 -4.30 -0.89 6.19
CA ARG A 17 -4.47 -1.48 7.52
C ARG A 17 -3.72 -2.80 7.60
N LEU A 18 -2.81 -2.89 8.55
CA LEU A 18 -1.90 -4.02 8.71
C LEU A 18 -2.36 -4.94 9.84
N LYS A 19 -2.09 -6.24 9.69
CA LYS A 19 -2.39 -7.27 10.69
C LYS A 19 -1.51 -7.13 11.93
N GLU A 20 -0.28 -6.66 11.73
CA GLU A 20 0.73 -6.45 12.75
C GLU A 20 1.35 -5.05 12.64
N LYS A 21 2.15 -4.66 13.64
CA LYS A 21 2.82 -3.35 13.65
C LYS A 21 3.99 -3.39 12.67
N VAL A 22 3.91 -2.65 11.57
CA VAL A 22 5.05 -2.40 10.68
C VAL A 22 5.56 -0.99 10.97
N ALA A 23 6.86 -0.86 11.24
CA ALA A 23 7.48 0.41 11.64
C ALA A 23 6.80 1.08 12.86
N GLY A 24 6.26 0.28 13.80
CA GLY A 24 5.59 0.77 15.00
C GLY A 24 4.08 1.03 14.85
N SER A 25 3.56 1.01 13.61
CA SER A 25 2.16 1.35 13.30
C SER A 25 1.42 0.18 12.65
N ARG A 26 0.17 -0.06 13.07
CA ARG A 26 -0.75 -1.00 12.39
C ARG A 26 -1.54 -0.36 11.25
N HIS A 27 -1.40 0.95 11.12
CA HIS A 27 -2.10 1.76 10.16
C HIS A 27 -1.07 2.60 9.44
N LEU A 28 -1.14 2.59 8.12
CA LEU A 28 -0.06 3.03 7.29
C LEU A 28 -0.64 3.73 6.06
N CYS A 29 -0.49 5.05 6.06
CA CYS A 29 -0.96 5.91 4.97
C CYS A 29 0.24 6.46 4.24
N GLY A 30 0.25 6.31 2.92
CA GLY A 30 1.33 6.85 2.10
C GLY A 30 1.03 6.74 0.63
N ILE A 31 2.01 7.09 -0.20
CA ILE A 31 1.86 7.08 -1.65
C ILE A 31 2.26 5.70 -2.17
N LEU A 32 1.38 5.05 -2.93
CA LEU A 32 1.69 3.79 -3.59
C LEU A 32 2.77 4.03 -4.66
N ARG A 33 4.02 3.67 -4.38
CA ARG A 33 5.14 3.88 -5.32
C ARG A 33 5.32 2.71 -6.27
N ASP A 34 5.12 1.48 -5.79
CA ASP A 34 5.29 0.26 -6.58
C ASP A 34 4.50 -0.92 -5.96
N CYS A 35 4.28 -1.97 -6.73
CA CYS A 35 3.63 -3.19 -6.26
C CYS A 35 4.17 -4.39 -7.05
N LEU A 36 4.98 -5.21 -6.39
CA LEU A 36 5.59 -6.42 -6.93
C LEU A 36 4.67 -7.62 -6.66
N LEU A 37 3.74 -7.86 -7.57
CA LEU A 37 2.85 -9.01 -7.57
C LEU A 37 3.53 -10.18 -8.30
N GLY A 38 4.47 -10.84 -7.64
CA GLY A 38 5.15 -12.05 -8.15
C GLY A 38 4.44 -13.36 -7.76
N GLU A 39 5.15 -14.49 -7.84
CA GLU A 39 4.67 -15.82 -7.43
C GLU A 39 4.47 -15.99 -5.91
N GLY A 40 4.86 -15.00 -5.10
CA GLY A 40 4.75 -15.00 -3.64
C GLY A 40 3.68 -14.05 -3.08
N PRO A 41 3.66 -13.82 -1.76
CA PRO A 41 2.82 -12.78 -1.17
C PRO A 41 3.32 -11.42 -1.68
N GLY A 42 2.67 -10.89 -2.72
CA GLY A 42 3.15 -9.71 -3.45
C GLY A 42 3.56 -8.56 -2.53
N ILE A 43 4.58 -7.82 -2.90
CA ILE A 43 5.15 -6.75 -2.06
C ILE A 43 4.59 -5.41 -2.53
N VAL A 44 3.95 -4.68 -1.63
CA VAL A 44 3.48 -3.31 -1.88
C VAL A 44 4.55 -2.35 -1.39
N VAL A 45 5.03 -1.46 -2.26
CA VAL A 45 5.98 -0.41 -1.90
C VAL A 45 5.23 0.89 -1.79
N ILE A 46 5.17 1.43 -0.57
CA ILE A 46 4.58 2.74 -0.33
C ILE A 46 5.61 3.72 0.22
N GLU A 47 5.41 5.00 -0.01
CA GLU A 47 6.24 6.07 0.55
C GLU A 47 5.47 6.79 1.65
N VAL A 48 6.02 6.76 2.85
CA VAL A 48 5.49 7.42 4.05
C VAL A 48 6.53 8.41 4.52
N ASP A 49 6.17 9.69 4.59
CA ASP A 49 7.09 10.76 5.04
C ASP A 49 8.40 10.84 4.22
N GLY A 50 8.32 10.53 2.92
CA GLY A 50 9.48 10.48 2.02
C GLY A 50 10.33 9.20 2.13
N GLU A 51 9.98 8.29 3.04
CA GLU A 51 10.66 7.01 3.21
C GLU A 51 9.89 5.87 2.54
N ARG A 52 10.56 5.12 1.66
CA ARG A 52 9.96 3.98 0.97
C ARG A 52 9.94 2.75 1.87
N ARG A 53 8.75 2.22 2.09
CA ARG A 53 8.47 1.04 2.90
C ARG A 53 7.91 -0.07 2.01
N SER A 54 8.56 -1.22 2.02
CA SER A 54 8.08 -2.44 1.39
C SER A 54 7.30 -3.27 2.39
N ILE A 55 6.07 -3.64 2.03
CA ILE A 55 5.14 -4.34 2.91
C ILE A 55 4.59 -5.54 2.18
N PRO A 56 4.71 -6.76 2.75
CA PRO A 56 4.07 -7.93 2.20
C PRO A 56 2.56 -7.74 2.17
N ARG A 57 1.92 -8.02 1.05
CA ARG A 57 0.46 -7.93 0.90
C ARG A 57 -0.27 -8.83 1.88
N ASP A 58 0.33 -9.95 2.30
CA ASP A 58 -0.23 -10.83 3.33
C ASP A 58 -0.42 -10.12 4.69
N LEU A 59 0.43 -9.12 4.98
CA LEU A 59 0.28 -8.29 6.17
C LEU A 59 -0.83 -7.24 6.02
N ILE A 60 -1.25 -6.91 4.79
CA ILE A 60 -2.26 -5.90 4.51
C ILE A 60 -3.64 -6.54 4.62
N LEU A 61 -4.35 -6.22 5.71
CA LEU A 61 -5.74 -6.65 5.92
C LEU A 61 -6.71 -5.92 5.00
N LYS A 62 -6.51 -4.60 4.83
CA LYS A 62 -7.32 -3.75 3.97
C LYS A 62 -6.45 -2.66 3.37
N ALA A 63 -6.70 -2.33 2.12
CA ALA A 63 -6.12 -1.17 1.45
C ALA A 63 -7.25 -0.38 0.80
N HIS A 64 -7.29 0.92 1.06
CA HIS A 64 -8.23 1.86 0.47
C HIS A 64 -7.45 2.92 -0.30
N LEU A 65 -7.90 3.21 -1.51
CA LEU A 65 -7.40 4.34 -2.26
C LEU A 65 -7.97 5.62 -1.65
N VAL A 66 -7.10 6.53 -1.23
CA VAL A 66 -7.51 7.86 -0.80
C VAL A 66 -7.53 8.73 -2.04
N TYR A 67 -8.71 8.85 -2.66
CA TYR A 67 -8.95 9.92 -3.61
C TYR A 67 -9.10 11.20 -2.79
N GLU A 68 -8.19 12.14 -2.98
CA GLU A 68 -8.51 13.54 -2.72
C GLU A 68 -9.51 13.92 -3.82
N GLU A 69 -10.80 13.73 -3.54
CA GLU A 69 -11.83 14.47 -4.23
C GLU A 69 -11.55 15.95 -3.90
N GLU A 70 -11.05 16.70 -4.88
CA GLU A 70 -11.02 18.15 -4.76
C GLU A 70 -12.47 18.62 -4.51
N PRO A 71 -12.69 19.55 -3.56
CA PRO A 71 -14.01 19.96 -3.09
C PRO A 71 -14.88 20.66 -4.13
#